data_AF-A0A7C7UYS0-F1
#
_entry.id   AF-A0A7C7UYS0-F1
#
_cell.length_a   1.000
_cell.length_b   1.000
_cell.length_c   1.000
_cell.angle_alpha   90.00
_cell.angle_beta   90.00
_cell.angle_gamma   90.00
#
_symmetry.space_group_name_H-M   'P 1'
#
loop_
_entity.id
_entity.type
_entity.pdbx_description
1 polymer ?
#
loop_
_entity_poly.entity_id
_entity_poly.type
_entity_poly.pdbx_seq_one_letter_code
_entity_poly.pdbx_strand_id
1 'polypeptide(L)' 'MDYEHTQKAPLAYVLVAAALAALAIAWVGRDEPAAWIVAVGVAATLVLVAAMFSHLTVRDEGHCLAIRY' A
#
# COMPACT_ATOMS: atom_id res chain seq x y z
N MET A 1 -27.67 16.38 1.80
CA MET A 1 -26.66 16.22 2.86
C MET A 1 -25.48 15.62 2.15
N ASP A 2 -24.45 16.41 1.90
CA ASP A 2 -23.31 15.97 1.10
C ASP A 2 -22.35 15.19 2.01
N TYR A 3 -22.38 13.86 1.91
CA TYR A 3 -21.44 12.99 2.61
C TYR A 3 -20.16 12.87 1.75
N GLU A 4 -19.07 13.47 2.22
CA GLU A 4 -17.75 13.37 1.61
C GLU A 4 -16.78 12.80 2.64
N HIS A 5 -16.28 11.59 2.38
CA HIS A 5 -15.33 10.91 3.26
C HIS A 5 -14.13 10.44 2.46
N THR A 6 -12.98 11.09 2.72
CA THR A 6 -11.68 10.55 2.32
C THR A 6 -11.26 9.52 3.34
N GLN A 7 -11.33 8.24 2.95
CA GLN A 7 -10.85 7.16 3.79
C GLN A 7 -9.33 7.21 3.81
N LYS A 8 -8.77 7.89 4.81
CA LYS A 8 -7.33 7.82 5.12
C LYS A 8 -7.07 6.47 5.78
N ALA A 9 -6.92 5.41 4.97
CA ALA A 9 -6.62 4.09 5.51
C ALA A 9 -5.18 4.10 6.06
N PRO A 10 -4.96 3.99 7.40
CA PRO A 10 -3.61 3.93 7.96
C PRO A 10 -2.86 2.69 7.50
N LEU A 11 -3.57 1.73 6.89
CA LEU A 11 -3.03 0.52 6.28
C LEU A 11 -1.93 0.83 5.26
N ALA A 12 -2.03 1.91 4.48
CA ALA A 12 -0.98 2.29 3.54
C ALA A 12 0.36 2.53 4.25
N TYR A 13 0.36 3.18 5.41
CA TYR A 13 1.59 3.39 6.20
C TYR A 13 2.13 2.09 6.78
N VAL A 14 1.25 1.19 7.25
CA VAL A 14 1.65 -0.13 7.76
C VAL A 14 2.28 -0.97 6.65
N LEU A 15 1.70 -0.96 5.46
CA LEU A 15 2.21 -1.69 4.29
C LEU A 15 3.56 -1.14 3.83
N VAL A 16 3.74 0.19 3.82
CA VAL A 16 5.03 0.82 3.52
C VAL A 16 6.08 0.45 4.57
N ALA A 17 5.73 0.48 5.86
CA ALA A 17 6.65 0.05 6.92
C ALA A 17 7.07 -1.43 6.77
N ALA A 18 6.12 -2.31 6.41
CA ALA A 18 6.42 -3.71 6.12
C ALA A 18 7.32 -3.86 4.88
N ALA A 19 7.11 -3.06 3.83
CA ALA A 19 7.97 -3.06 2.64
C ALA A 19 9.41 -2.64 2.98
N LEU A 20 9.59 -1.61 3.83
CA LEU A 20 10.91 -1.18 4.30
C LEU A 20 11.60 -2.29 5.11
N ALA A 21 10.86 -3.01 5.96
CA ALA A 21 11.41 -4.16 6.69
C ALA A 21 11.84 -5.29 5.73
N ALA A 22 11.05 -5.59 4.70
CA ALA A 22 11.41 -6.57 3.67
C ALA A 22 12.67 -6.16 2.90
N LEU A 23 12.83 -4.87 2.56
CA LEU A 23 14.06 -4.36 1.94
C LEU A 23 15.27 -4.46 2.88
N ALA A 24 15.09 -4.21 4.18
CA ALA A 24 16.16 -4.40 5.15
C ALA A 24 16.62 -5.86 5.23
N ILE A 25 15.67 -6.81 5.19
CA ILE A 25 15.96 -8.24 5.12
C ILE A 25 16.70 -8.58 3.82
N ALA A 26 16.23 -8.07 2.67
CA ALA A 26 16.89 -8.26 1.38
C ALA A 26 18.35 -7.77 1.43
N TRP A 27 18.60 -6.62 2.05
CA TRP A 27 19.93 -6.05 2.18
C TRP A 27 20.87 -6.94 3.01
N VAL A 28 20.39 -7.50 4.13
CA VAL A 28 21.16 -8.41 4.98
C VAL A 28 21.43 -9.74 4.28
N GLY A 29 20.45 -10.26 3.54
CA GLY A 29 20.54 -11.54 2.82
C GLY A 29 21.05 -11.43 1.38
N ARG A 30 21.71 -10.33 1.00
CA ARG A 30 22.08 -10.04 -0.41
C ARG A 30 23.02 -11.07 -1.05
N ASP A 31 23.74 -11.84 -0.24
CA ASP A 31 24.65 -12.87 -0.71
C ASP A 31 23.91 -14.17 -1.09
N GLU A 32 22.63 -14.29 -0.73
CA GLU A 32 21.74 -15.41 -1.06
C GLU A 32 20.73 -14.99 -2.14
N PRO A 33 20.96 -15.33 -3.44
CA PRO A 33 20.19 -14.77 -4.55
C PRO A 33 18.69 -15.05 -4.46
N ALA A 34 18.32 -16.26 -4.03
CA ALA A 34 16.92 -16.64 -3.91
C ALA A 34 16.21 -15.84 -2.81
N ALA A 35 16.84 -15.67 -1.64
CA ALA A 35 16.29 -14.90 -0.54
C ALA A 35 16.15 -13.42 -0.91
N TRP A 36 17.16 -12.87 -1.60
CA TRP A 36 17.14 -11.49 -2.08
C TRP A 36 15.98 -11.24 -3.06
N ILE A 37 15.83 -12.09 -4.08
CA ILE A 37 14.76 -11.96 -5.09
C ILE A 37 13.39 -12.01 -4.44
N VAL A 38 13.16 -12.95 -3.52
CA VAL A 38 11.88 -13.08 -2.81
C VAL A 38 11.60 -11.86 -1.95
N ALA A 39 12.58 -11.40 -1.16
CA ALA A 39 12.40 -10.25 -0.27
C ALA A 39 12.13 -8.95 -1.04
N VAL A 40 12.84 -8.72 -2.15
CA VAL A 40 12.59 -7.58 -3.04
C VAL A 40 11.22 -7.68 -3.70
N GLY A 41 10.84 -8.87 -4.18
CA GLY A 41 9.52 -9.10 -4.76
C GLY A 41 8.39 -8.79 -3.78
N VAL A 42 8.51 -9.28 -2.54
CA VAL A 42 7.56 -8.98 -1.46
C VAL A 42 7.48 -7.49 -1.18
N ALA A 43 8.62 -6.79 -1.07
CA ALA A 43 8.63 -5.36 -0.85
C ALA A 43 7.92 -4.60 -1.98
N ALA A 44 8.16 -4.96 -3.24
CA ALA A 44 7.52 -4.35 -4.39
C ALA A 44 6.00 -4.57 -4.38
N THR A 45 5.54 -5.79 -4.09
CA THR A 45 4.11 -6.09 -3.96
C THR A 45 3.47 -5.26 -2.84
N LEU A 46 4.11 -5.17 -1.67
CA LEU A 46 3.60 -4.39 -0.55
C LEU A 46 3.46 -2.90 -0.89
N VAL A 47 4.43 -2.32 -1.60
CA VAL A 47 4.36 -0.92 -2.07
C VAL A 47 3.21 -0.72 -3.07
N LEU A 48 3.05 -1.63 -4.03
CA LEU A 48 1.94 -1.57 -4.99
C LEU A 48 0.58 -1.62 -4.29
N VAL A 49 0.42 -2.54 -3.33
CA VAL A 49 -0.80 -2.64 -2.52
C VAL A 49 -0.99 -1.37 -1.69
N ALA A 50 0.06 -0.83 -1.05
CA ALA A 50 -0.04 0.41 -0.29
C ALA A 50 -0.52 1.59 -1.14
N ALA A 51 -0.03 1.69 -2.39
CA ALA A 51 -0.47 2.72 -3.33
C ALA A 51 -1.97 2.60 -3.63
N MET A 52 -2.49 1.38 -3.83
CA MET A 52 -3.92 1.13 -4.07
C MET A 52 -4.82 1.54 -2.89
N PHE A 53 -4.31 1.49 -1.65
CA PHE A 53 -5.06 1.85 -0.43
C PHE A 53 -4.79 3.27 0.08
N SER A 54 -3.95 4.05 -0.61
CA SER A 54 -3.47 5.35 -0.11
C SER A 54 -4.51 6.47 -0.21
N HIS A 55 -5.34 6.45 -1.25
CA HIS A 55 -6.30 7.51 -1.54
C HIS A 55 -7.58 6.85 -2.05
N LEU A 56 -8.58 6.71 -1.19
CA LEU A 56 -9.92 6.36 -1.61
C LEU A 56 -10.87 7.40 -1.03
N THR A 57 -11.38 8.25 -1.90
CA THR A 57 -12.37 9.27 -1.56
C THR A 57 -13.72 8.81 -2.05
N VAL A 58 -14.65 8.61 -1.12
CA VAL A 58 -16.05 8.33 -1.42
C VAL A 58 -16.83 9.63 -1.22
N ARG A 59 -17.55 10.05 -2.26
CA ARG A 59 -18.48 11.16 -2.20
C ARG A 59 -19.87 10.66 -2.59
N ASP A 60 -20.87 10.99 -1.77
CA ASP A 60 -22.27 10.76 -2.08
C ASP A 60 -22.78 11.93 -2.94
N GLU A 61 -23.25 11.62 -4.16
CA GLU A 61 -23.85 12.60 -5.09
C GLU A 61 -25.39 12.49 -5.12
N GLY A 62 -26.00 11.84 -4.12
CA GLY A 62 -27.45 11.72 -3.93
C GLY A 62 -28.13 10.65 -4.80
N HIS A 63 -27.64 10.41 -6.02
CA HIS A 63 -28.12 9.32 -6.88
C HIS A 63 -27.10 8.20 -7.10
N CYS A 64 -25.82 8.46 -6.77
CA CYS A 64 -24.74 7.50 -6.89
C CYS A 64 -23.63 7.84 -5.87
N LEU A 65 -22.75 6.84 -5.63
CA LEU A 65 -21.52 7.03 -4.87
C LEU A 65 -20.37 7.22 -5.87
N ALA A 66 -19.73 8.38 -5.85
CA ALA A 66 -18.52 8.65 -6.63
C ALA A 66 -17.29 8.15 -5.84
N ILE A 67 -16.56 7.19 -6.41
CA ILE A 67 -15.31 6.66 -5.87
C ILE A 67 -14.16 7.27 -6.66
N ARG A 68 -13.25 7.99 -5.97
CA ARG A 68 -12.06 8.60 -6.55
C ARG A 68 -10.81 8.03 -5.88
N TYR A 69 -9.84 7.63 -6.70
CA TYR A 69 -8.53 7.14 -6.29
C TYR A 69 -7.50 8.27 -6.35
#